data_AF-A0A3M1W575-F1
#
_entry.id   AF-A0A3M1W575-F1
#
_cell.length_a   1.000
_cell.length_b   1.000
_cell.length_c   1.000
_cell.angle_alpha   90.00
_cell.angle_beta   90.00
_cell.angle_gamma   90.00
#
_symmetry.space_group_name_H-M   'P 1'
#
loop_
_entity.id
_entity.type
_entity.pdbx_description
1 polymer ?
#
loop_
_entity_poly.entity_id
_entity_poly.type
_entity_poly.pdbx_seq_one_letter_code
_entity_poly.pdbx_strand_id
1 'polypeptide(L)'
;MSLAETIRRWRPGPVALVAGGLIGAGFLLTGVSWWFFLLVGLGTFGPGVLRELGWLRDKDEFQRLAAYRAGYHAYLATGFAGVLFVAYLRSGVRELRHPEELATFFLGLVWFSWILSTLINFWGPVRAARRLLVGFGCAWLAFAIASNVGSEWTGWPALLLEPLLTVPFFALAWAAGHFPRTAGALLLLSCAALFVGLGFWRVRLGLAVTALTVLLFLGPLLASGLALLAAPREREPAPETGGTG
;
A
#
# COMPACT_ATOMS: atom_id res chain seq x y z
N MET A 1 9.01 23.61 10.05
CA MET A 1 7.81 22.99 10.66
C MET A 1 8.27 21.81 11.51
N SER A 2 8.02 21.84 12.82
CA SER A 2 8.61 20.87 13.76
C SER A 2 8.01 19.47 13.58
N LEU A 3 8.83 18.43 13.74
CA LEU A 3 8.39 17.02 13.70
C LEU A 3 7.33 16.75 14.79
N ALA A 4 7.42 17.46 15.92
CA ALA A 4 6.44 17.41 17.01
C ALA A 4 5.07 18.01 16.63
N GLU A 5 5.04 19.11 15.88
CA GLU A 5 3.80 19.69 15.34
C GLU A 5 3.15 18.78 14.31
N THR A 6 3.97 18.10 13.51
CA THR A 6 3.49 17.14 12.52
C THR A 6 2.87 15.92 13.20
N ILE A 7 3.45 15.42 14.29
CA ILE A 7 2.88 14.30 15.08
C ILE A 7 1.61 14.72 15.83
N ARG A 8 1.55 15.94 16.39
CA ARG A 8 0.37 16.39 17.16
C ARG A 8 -0.90 16.55 16.31
N ARG A 9 -0.75 16.84 15.01
CA ARG A 9 -1.87 16.91 14.06
C ARG A 9 -2.37 15.53 13.59
N TRP A 10 -1.69 14.44 13.96
CA TRP A 10 -2.01 13.07 13.53
C TRP A 10 -2.89 12.29 14.51
N ARG A 11 -3.75 12.97 15.28
CA ARG A 11 -4.76 12.24 16.04
C ARG A 11 -5.81 11.70 15.07
N PRO A 12 -5.97 10.36 14.92
CA PRO A 12 -7.04 9.82 14.12
C PRO A 12 -8.36 10.34 14.68
N GLY A 13 -9.15 10.98 13.81
CA GLY A 13 -10.47 11.44 14.21
C GLY A 13 -11.33 10.25 14.66
N PRO A 14 -12.38 10.50 15.46
CA PRO A 14 -13.27 9.43 15.95
C PRO A 14 -13.85 8.60 14.80
N VAL A 15 -14.18 9.24 13.68
CA VAL A 15 -14.64 8.56 12.45
C VAL A 15 -13.59 7.57 11.93
N ALA A 16 -12.31 7.95 11.93
CA ALA A 16 -11.23 7.09 11.47
C ALA A 16 -10.99 5.90 12.41
N LEU A 17 -11.15 6.10 13.73
CA LEU A 17 -11.06 5.03 14.72
C LEU A 17 -12.21 4.02 14.56
N VAL A 18 -13.44 4.51 14.38
CA VAL A 18 -14.60 3.64 14.13
C VAL A 18 -14.44 2.89 12.81
N ALA A 19 -14.03 3.57 11.74
CA ALA A 19 -13.75 2.95 10.45
C ALA A 19 -12.67 1.86 10.56
N GLY A 20 -11.56 2.15 11.25
CA GLY A 20 -10.49 1.19 11.51
C GLY A 20 -10.96 0.00 12.34
N GLY A 21 -11.80 0.25 13.36
CA GLY A 21 -12.43 -0.79 14.18
C GLY A 21 -13.34 -1.71 13.36
N LEU A 22 -14.17 -1.15 12.47
CA LEU A 22 -15.03 -1.92 11.56
C LEU A 22 -14.21 -2.78 10.60
N ILE A 23 -13.13 -2.24 10.04
CA ILE A 23 -12.23 -2.99 9.16
C ILE A 23 -11.57 -4.14 9.93
N GLY A 24 -11.00 -3.87 11.10
CA GLY A 24 -10.34 -4.86 11.94
C GLY A 24 -11.30 -5.97 12.39
N ALA A 25 -12.47 -5.60 12.89
CA ALA A 25 -13.52 -6.55 13.26
C ALA A 25 -14.00 -7.37 12.06
N GLY A 26 -14.19 -6.74 10.90
CA GLY A 26 -14.56 -7.41 9.66
C GLY A 26 -13.58 -8.53 9.30
N PHE A 27 -12.28 -8.23 9.26
CA PHE A 27 -11.26 -9.23 8.98
C PHE A 27 -11.23 -10.36 10.02
N LEU A 28 -11.29 -10.04 11.31
CA LEU A 28 -11.29 -11.07 12.36
C LEU A 28 -12.50 -12.01 12.24
N LEU A 29 -13.66 -11.46 11.88
CA LEU A 29 -14.92 -12.21 11.77
C LEU A 29 -15.07 -12.96 10.44
N THR A 30 -14.25 -12.68 9.42
CA THR A 30 -14.30 -13.45 8.16
C THR A 30 -13.97 -14.94 8.33
N GLY A 31 -13.26 -15.33 9.40
CA GLY A 31 -13.08 -16.74 9.75
C GLY A 31 -14.38 -17.44 10.17
N VAL A 32 -15.40 -16.68 10.58
CA VAL A 32 -16.74 -17.19 10.94
C VAL A 32 -17.68 -17.16 9.75
N SER A 33 -17.71 -16.04 9.01
CA SER A 33 -18.55 -15.90 7.82
C SER A 33 -18.00 -14.88 6.84
N TRP A 34 -18.04 -15.21 5.55
CA TRP A 34 -17.67 -14.28 4.48
C TRP A 34 -18.55 -13.03 4.42
N TRP A 35 -19.77 -13.04 4.98
CA TRP A 35 -20.62 -11.85 5.04
C TRP A 35 -20.01 -10.70 5.85
N PHE A 36 -19.09 -10.99 6.77
CA PHE A 36 -18.40 -9.96 7.53
C PHE A 36 -17.45 -9.10 6.68
N PHE A 37 -17.16 -9.47 5.43
CA PHE A 37 -16.51 -8.58 4.47
C PHE A 37 -17.31 -7.29 4.21
N LEU A 38 -18.64 -7.31 4.43
CA LEU A 38 -19.46 -6.10 4.38
C LEU A 38 -19.01 -5.06 5.41
N LEU A 39 -18.55 -5.48 6.60
CA LEU A 39 -18.00 -4.55 7.61
C LEU A 39 -16.71 -3.89 7.12
N VAL A 40 -15.86 -4.64 6.40
CA VAL A 40 -14.65 -4.10 5.77
C VAL A 40 -15.03 -3.06 4.72
N GLY A 41 -16.03 -3.37 3.88
CA GLY A 41 -16.58 -2.43 2.90
C GLY A 41 -17.14 -1.16 3.56
N LEU A 42 -17.95 -1.31 4.61
CA LEU A 42 -18.54 -0.19 5.34
C LEU A 42 -17.47 0.66 6.05
N GLY A 43 -16.46 0.05 6.67
CA GLY A 43 -15.37 0.80 7.29
C GLY A 43 -14.52 1.54 6.27
N THR A 44 -14.30 0.95 5.09
CA THR A 44 -13.48 1.55 4.02
C THR A 44 -14.20 2.69 3.30
N PHE A 45 -15.45 2.45 2.88
CA PHE A 45 -16.21 3.39 2.02
C PHE A 45 -17.24 4.22 2.78
N GLY A 46 -17.77 3.73 3.91
CA GLY A 46 -18.81 4.39 4.69
C GLY A 46 -18.45 5.81 5.09
N PRO A 47 -17.24 6.10 5.62
CA PRO A 47 -16.83 7.47 5.90
C PRO A 47 -16.82 8.37 4.65
N GLY A 48 -16.56 7.82 3.46
CA GLY A 48 -16.62 8.57 2.20
C GLY A 48 -18.06 8.92 1.82
N VAL A 49 -18.95 7.91 1.85
CA VAL A 49 -20.38 8.09 1.56
C VAL A 49 -21.04 9.08 2.50
N LEU A 50 -20.77 8.97 3.81
CA LEU A 50 -21.32 9.89 4.82
C LEU A 50 -20.86 11.34 4.61
N ARG A 51 -19.68 11.57 4.03
CA ARG A 51 -19.20 12.92 3.67
C ARG A 51 -19.90 13.46 2.43
N GLU A 52 -20.11 12.62 1.41
CA GLU A 52 -20.83 13.05 0.21
C GLU A 52 -22.31 13.33 0.48
N LEU A 53 -22.93 12.59 1.40
CA LEU A 53 -24.27 12.90 1.91
C LEU A 53 -24.32 14.16 2.79
N GLY A 54 -23.16 14.78 3.08
CA GLY A 54 -23.05 15.99 3.90
C GLY A 54 -23.23 15.77 5.40
N TRP A 55 -23.32 14.52 5.86
CA TRP A 55 -23.47 14.16 7.28
C TRP A 55 -22.16 14.29 8.06
N LEU A 56 -21.02 14.15 7.38
CA LEU A 56 -19.70 14.38 7.95
C LEU A 56 -19.03 15.57 7.26
N ARG A 57 -18.61 16.56 8.05
CA ARG A 57 -17.86 17.76 7.61
C ARG A 57 -16.55 17.86 8.39
N ASP A 58 -15.77 16.79 8.38
CA ASP A 58 -14.53 16.63 9.15
C ASP A 58 -13.24 16.88 8.35
N LYS A 59 -13.35 17.08 7.03
CA LYS A 59 -12.21 17.26 6.12
C LYS A 59 -12.14 18.67 5.53
N ASP A 60 -10.91 19.14 5.34
CA ASP A 60 -10.64 20.32 4.54
C ASP A 60 -10.81 20.04 3.03
N GLU A 61 -10.89 21.12 2.24
CA GLU A 61 -11.09 21.03 0.79
C GLU A 61 -9.96 20.27 0.08
N PHE A 62 -8.72 20.40 0.57
CA PHE A 62 -7.55 19.70 0.04
C PHE A 62 -7.65 18.18 0.23
N GLN A 63 -8.07 17.71 1.40
CA GLN A 63 -8.29 16.29 1.67
C GLN A 63 -9.45 15.74 0.85
N ARG A 64 -10.47 16.55 0.58
CA ARG A 64 -11.59 16.16 -0.28
C ARG A 64 -11.15 16.01 -1.74
N LEU A 65 -10.39 16.97 -2.27
CA LEU A 65 -9.82 16.91 -3.63
C LEU A 65 -8.82 15.75 -3.79
N ALA A 66 -7.96 15.51 -2.79
CA ALA A 66 -7.04 14.40 -2.81
C ALA A 66 -7.77 13.04 -2.85
N ALA A 67 -8.84 12.90 -2.05
CA ALA A 67 -9.68 11.70 -2.05
C ALA A 67 -10.41 11.51 -3.40
N TYR A 68 -10.90 12.59 -4.00
CA TYR A 68 -11.55 12.54 -5.32
C TYR A 68 -10.57 12.09 -6.41
N ARG A 69 -9.36 12.67 -6.46
CA ARG A 69 -8.31 12.26 -7.41
C ARG A 69 -7.89 10.80 -7.19
N ALA A 70 -7.80 10.36 -5.94
CA ALA A 70 -7.49 8.96 -5.63
C ALA A 70 -8.59 7.99 -6.07
N GLY A 71 -9.86 8.37 -5.90
CA GLY A 71 -11.00 7.64 -6.44
C GLY A 71 -10.93 7.53 -7.96
N TYR A 72 -10.61 8.63 -8.66
CA TYR A 72 -10.45 8.63 -10.11
C TYR A 72 -9.31 7.73 -10.59
N HIS A 73 -8.14 7.77 -9.95
CA HIS A 73 -7.02 6.88 -10.29
C HIS A 73 -7.36 5.41 -10.04
N ALA A 74 -8.06 5.09 -8.94
CA ALA A 74 -8.51 3.73 -8.66
C ALA A 74 -9.49 3.23 -9.71
N TYR A 75 -10.44 4.07 -10.13
CA TYR A 75 -11.36 3.77 -11.22
C TYR A 75 -10.62 3.49 -12.53
N LEU A 76 -9.69 4.36 -12.94
CA LEU A 76 -8.91 4.18 -14.17
C LEU A 76 -8.04 2.92 -14.13
N ALA A 77 -7.29 2.71 -13.05
CA ALA A 77 -6.42 1.56 -12.90
C ALA A 77 -7.21 0.25 -12.93
N THR A 78 -8.35 0.22 -12.23
CA THR A 78 -9.21 -0.97 -12.19
C THR A 78 -9.88 -1.23 -13.53
N GLY A 79 -10.43 -0.18 -14.16
CA GLY A 79 -11.05 -0.30 -15.47
C GLY A 79 -10.06 -0.80 -16.53
N PHE A 80 -8.85 -0.22 -16.56
CA PHE A 80 -7.80 -0.63 -17.50
C PHE A 80 -7.36 -2.09 -17.28
N ALA A 81 -7.07 -2.47 -16.03
CA ALA A 81 -6.72 -3.85 -15.72
C ALA A 81 -7.87 -4.82 -16.04
N GLY A 82 -9.11 -4.41 -15.81
CA GLY A 82 -10.29 -5.20 -16.18
C GLY A 82 -10.37 -5.47 -17.66
N VAL A 83 -10.14 -4.45 -18.50
CA VAL A 83 -10.07 -4.62 -19.96
C VAL A 83 -8.96 -5.57 -20.35
N LEU A 84 -7.74 -5.37 -19.83
CA LEU A 84 -6.61 -6.27 -20.12
C LEU A 84 -6.87 -7.71 -19.68
N PHE A 85 -7.50 -7.88 -18.51
CA PHE A 85 -7.81 -9.20 -17.98
C PHE A 85 -8.86 -9.90 -18.85
N VAL A 86 -9.93 -9.20 -19.23
CA VAL A 86 -10.94 -9.73 -20.16
C VAL A 86 -10.32 -10.10 -21.50
N ALA A 87 -9.46 -9.24 -22.05
CA ALA A 87 -8.72 -9.52 -23.29
C ALA A 87 -7.84 -10.77 -23.16
N TYR A 88 -7.15 -10.92 -22.02
CA TYR A 88 -6.34 -12.10 -21.72
C TYR A 88 -7.18 -13.37 -21.62
N LEU A 89 -8.31 -13.36 -20.91
CA LEU A 89 -9.21 -14.52 -20.84
C LEU A 89 -9.76 -14.90 -22.22
N ARG A 90 -10.13 -13.90 -23.01
CA ARG A 90 -10.66 -14.09 -24.37
C ARG A 90 -9.60 -14.59 -25.36
N SER A 91 -8.31 -14.48 -25.04
CA SER A 91 -7.23 -15.03 -25.86
C SER A 91 -7.14 -16.56 -25.85
N GLY A 92 -7.92 -17.24 -24.99
CA GLY A 92 -7.99 -18.71 -24.94
C GLY A 92 -6.82 -19.39 -24.24
N VAL A 93 -5.93 -18.62 -23.61
CA VAL A 93 -4.71 -19.13 -22.97
C VAL A 93 -4.98 -19.89 -21.66
N ARG A 94 -6.06 -19.55 -20.93
CA ARG A 94 -6.48 -20.25 -19.69
C ARG A 94 -7.98 -20.11 -19.41
N GLU A 95 -8.56 -21.15 -18.83
CA GLU A 95 -9.91 -21.13 -18.25
C GLU A 95 -9.90 -20.64 -16.81
N LEU A 96 -10.93 -19.88 -16.44
CA LEU A 96 -11.20 -19.48 -15.05
C LEU A 96 -11.82 -20.64 -14.30
N ARG A 97 -11.08 -21.18 -13.32
CA ARG A 97 -11.57 -22.26 -12.47
C ARG A 97 -12.46 -21.76 -11.31
N HIS A 98 -12.20 -20.54 -10.83
CA HIS A 98 -12.80 -19.99 -9.61
C HIS A 98 -13.18 -18.51 -9.82
N PRO A 99 -14.45 -18.18 -10.11
CA PRO A 99 -14.88 -16.80 -10.31
C PRO A 99 -14.71 -15.92 -9.08
N GLU A 100 -14.71 -16.50 -7.88
CA GLU A 100 -14.43 -15.83 -6.60
C GLU A 100 -13.01 -15.24 -6.52
N GLU A 101 -12.03 -15.84 -7.20
CA GLU A 101 -10.67 -15.29 -7.26
C GLU A 101 -10.65 -13.96 -8.02
N LEU A 102 -11.55 -13.76 -8.98
CA LEU A 102 -11.65 -12.51 -9.73
C LEU A 102 -12.20 -11.38 -8.90
N ALA A 103 -13.26 -11.63 -8.14
CA ALA A 103 -13.84 -10.63 -7.26
C ALA A 103 -12.78 -10.12 -6.28
N THR A 104 -12.00 -11.05 -5.72
CA THR A 104 -10.89 -10.74 -4.80
C THR A 104 -9.77 -9.98 -5.50
N PHE A 105 -9.40 -10.37 -6.73
CA PHE A 105 -8.39 -9.67 -7.51
C PHE A 105 -8.79 -8.22 -7.83
N PHE A 106 -10.00 -8.02 -8.36
CA PHE A 106 -10.52 -6.69 -8.68
C PHE A 106 -10.68 -5.83 -7.44
N LEU A 107 -11.20 -6.40 -6.35
CA LEU A 107 -11.32 -5.67 -5.09
C LEU A 107 -9.94 -5.26 -4.56
N GLY A 108 -8.97 -6.16 -4.61
CA GLY A 108 -7.58 -5.88 -4.25
C GLY A 108 -6.99 -4.76 -5.10
N LEU A 109 -7.26 -4.76 -6.42
CA LEU A 109 -6.79 -3.74 -7.34
C LEU A 109 -7.39 -2.35 -7.06
N VAL A 110 -8.71 -2.27 -6.94
CA VAL A 110 -9.42 -1.03 -6.57
C VAL A 110 -8.85 -0.49 -5.28
N TRP A 111 -8.78 -1.34 -4.26
CA TRP A 111 -8.42 -0.93 -2.92
C TRP A 111 -6.96 -0.50 -2.85
N PHE A 112 -6.08 -1.26 -3.49
CA PHE A 112 -4.65 -0.96 -3.57
C PHE A 112 -4.40 0.37 -4.29
N SER A 113 -4.95 0.56 -5.50
CA SER A 113 -4.78 1.79 -6.27
C SER A 113 -5.35 2.99 -5.53
N TRP A 114 -6.49 2.83 -4.85
CA TRP A 114 -7.11 3.89 -4.05
C TRP A 114 -6.25 4.29 -2.84
N ILE A 115 -5.80 3.32 -2.04
CA ILE A 115 -4.93 3.58 -0.87
C ILE A 115 -3.68 4.30 -1.35
N LEU A 116 -2.98 3.70 -2.32
CA LEU A 116 -1.71 4.20 -2.79
C LEU A 116 -1.83 5.63 -3.34
N SER A 117 -2.83 5.89 -4.19
CA SER A 117 -3.05 7.22 -4.72
C SER A 117 -3.42 8.23 -3.63
N THR A 118 -4.17 7.80 -2.60
CA THR A 118 -4.51 8.67 -1.47
C THR A 118 -3.26 9.04 -0.68
N LEU A 119 -2.41 8.06 -0.38
CA LEU A 119 -1.18 8.27 0.40
C LEU A 119 -0.20 9.18 -0.32
N ILE A 120 0.02 8.97 -1.63
CA ILE A 120 0.94 9.78 -2.43
C ILE A 120 0.43 11.22 -2.55
N ASN A 121 -0.85 11.41 -2.88
CA ASN A 121 -1.43 12.75 -3.02
C ASN A 121 -1.45 13.52 -1.68
N PHE A 122 -1.68 12.83 -0.57
CA PHE A 122 -1.83 13.48 0.73
C PHE A 122 -0.48 13.78 1.41
N TRP A 123 0.50 12.87 1.34
CA TRP A 123 1.78 13.04 2.04
C TRP A 123 2.94 13.52 1.16
N GLY A 124 2.77 13.45 -0.16
CA GLY A 124 3.85 13.57 -1.12
C GLY A 124 4.63 12.25 -1.27
N PRO A 125 5.35 12.07 -2.39
CA PRO A 125 5.92 10.79 -2.80
C PRO A 125 6.91 10.22 -1.77
N VAL A 126 7.81 11.06 -1.26
CA VAL A 126 8.87 10.64 -0.32
C VAL A 126 8.29 10.20 1.02
N ARG A 127 7.38 10.98 1.61
CA ARG A 127 6.77 10.64 2.91
C ARG A 127 5.84 9.44 2.79
N ALA A 128 5.13 9.31 1.66
CA ALA A 128 4.30 8.14 1.36
C ALA A 128 5.13 6.87 1.26
N ALA A 129 6.18 6.87 0.44
CA ALA A 129 7.08 5.73 0.32
C ALA A 129 7.69 5.33 1.67
N ARG A 130 8.20 6.30 2.45
CA ARG A 130 8.78 6.05 3.77
C ARG A 130 7.77 5.41 4.74
N ARG A 131 6.54 5.92 4.80
CA ARG A 131 5.51 5.39 5.69
C ARG A 131 5.01 4.01 5.26
N LEU A 132 4.87 3.78 3.95
CA LEU A 132 4.55 2.46 3.41
C LEU A 132 5.65 1.45 3.78
N LEU A 133 6.92 1.78 3.55
CA LEU A 133 8.04 0.91 3.90
C LEU A 133 8.12 0.60 5.40
N VAL A 134 7.93 1.59 6.27
CA VAL A 134 7.85 1.36 7.72
C VAL A 134 6.66 0.47 8.07
N GLY A 135 5.48 0.74 7.49
CA GLY A 135 4.29 -0.07 7.71
C GLY A 135 4.49 -1.53 7.31
N PHE A 136 5.07 -1.77 6.14
CA PHE A 136 5.45 -3.10 5.66
C PHE A 136 6.48 -3.77 6.59
N GLY A 137 7.54 -3.06 6.96
CA GLY A 137 8.56 -3.55 7.89
C GLY A 137 7.98 -3.94 9.24
N CYS A 138 7.10 -3.11 9.81
CA CYS A 138 6.42 -3.39 11.08
C CYS A 138 5.44 -4.56 10.97
N ALA A 139 4.63 -4.62 9.91
CA ALA A 139 3.70 -5.72 9.70
C ALA A 139 4.43 -7.06 9.53
N TRP A 140 5.53 -7.06 8.76
CA TRP A 140 6.36 -8.25 8.59
C TRP A 140 7.08 -8.63 9.87
N LEU A 141 7.54 -7.65 10.66
CA LEU A 141 8.16 -7.90 11.97
C LEU A 141 7.16 -8.56 12.92
N ALA A 142 5.95 -8.03 13.00
CA ALA A 142 4.88 -8.60 13.82
C ALA A 142 4.52 -10.01 13.35
N PHE A 143 4.45 -10.24 12.04
CA PHE A 143 4.21 -11.56 11.46
C PHE A 143 5.32 -12.56 11.83
N ALA A 144 6.60 -12.19 11.64
CA ALA A 144 7.75 -13.02 11.98
C ALA A 144 7.82 -13.33 13.49
N ILE A 145 7.44 -12.41 14.36
CA ILE A 145 7.36 -12.69 15.79
C ILE A 145 6.19 -13.64 16.08
N ALA A 146 5.00 -13.34 15.53
CA ALA A 146 3.80 -14.13 15.79
C ALA A 146 3.92 -15.58 15.27
N SER A 147 4.56 -15.80 14.12
CA SER A 147 4.81 -17.13 13.56
C SER A 147 5.70 -17.99 14.46
N ASN A 148 6.52 -17.37 15.32
CA ASN A 148 7.46 -18.08 16.20
C ASN A 148 7.03 -18.15 17.68
N VAL A 149 5.91 -17.53 18.06
CA VAL A 149 5.42 -17.49 19.47
C VAL A 149 4.34 -18.56 19.73
N GLY A 150 3.86 -19.27 18.69
CA GLY A 150 2.82 -20.29 18.80
C GLY A 150 3.31 -21.69 19.19
N SER A 151 2.43 -22.68 19.03
CA SER A 151 2.74 -24.11 19.21
C SER A 151 3.86 -24.62 18.29
N GLU A 152 4.19 -23.85 17.25
CA GLU A 152 5.27 -24.10 16.30
C GLU A 152 6.58 -23.38 16.70
N TRP A 153 6.86 -23.21 18.00
CA TRP A 153 8.08 -22.57 18.44
C TRP A 153 9.33 -23.30 17.91
N THR A 154 10.10 -22.64 17.06
CA THR A 154 11.29 -23.18 16.38
C THR A 154 12.60 -22.82 17.09
N GLY A 155 12.54 -22.07 18.20
CA GLY A 155 13.69 -21.68 19.03
C GLY A 155 14.12 -20.22 18.89
N TRP A 156 15.07 -19.80 19.74
CA TRP A 156 15.63 -18.44 19.73
C TRP A 156 16.28 -18.00 18.41
N PRO A 157 16.97 -18.87 17.64
CA PRO A 157 17.59 -18.45 16.40
C PRO A 157 16.59 -17.93 15.37
N ALA A 158 15.44 -18.59 15.19
CA ALA A 158 14.40 -18.13 14.27
C ALA A 158 13.81 -16.78 14.70
N LEU A 159 13.59 -16.62 16.01
CA LEU A 159 13.08 -15.38 16.59
C LEU A 159 14.05 -14.20 16.41
N LEU A 160 15.34 -14.44 16.20
CA LEU A 160 16.33 -13.40 15.88
C LEU A 160 16.55 -13.23 14.38
N LEU A 161 16.58 -14.32 13.62
CA LEU A 161 16.92 -14.32 12.19
C LEU A 161 15.75 -13.89 11.29
N GLU A 162 14.52 -14.29 11.59
CA GLU A 162 13.37 -13.92 10.75
C GLU A 162 13.06 -12.42 10.81
N PRO A 163 13.11 -11.75 11.98
CA PRO A 163 13.02 -10.29 12.06
C PRO A 163 14.08 -9.54 11.26
N LEU A 164 15.28 -10.11 11.03
CA LEU A 164 16.31 -9.47 10.23
C LEU A 164 15.86 -9.25 8.78
N LEU A 165 14.89 -10.03 8.27
CA LEU A 165 14.27 -9.81 6.95
C LEU A 165 13.53 -8.47 6.86
N THR A 166 13.25 -7.82 7.99
CA THR A 166 12.59 -6.49 8.02
C THR A 166 13.56 -5.33 7.87
N VAL A 167 14.85 -5.56 8.15
CA VAL A 167 15.90 -4.52 8.10
C VAL A 167 15.96 -3.81 6.75
N PRO A 168 15.88 -4.51 5.59
CA PRO A 168 15.86 -3.83 4.29
C PRO A 168 14.74 -2.82 4.14
N PHE A 169 13.54 -3.07 4.69
CA PHE A 169 12.42 -2.13 4.61
C PHE A 169 12.71 -0.85 5.41
N PHE A 170 13.24 -0.99 6.64
CA PHE A 170 13.58 0.16 7.47
C PHE A 170 14.78 0.94 6.90
N ALA A 171 15.78 0.23 6.38
CA ALA A 171 16.94 0.84 5.72
C ALA A 171 16.51 1.63 4.48
N LEU A 172 15.66 1.06 3.61
CA LEU A 172 15.09 1.76 2.46
C LEU A 172 14.19 2.92 2.89
N ALA A 173 13.43 2.80 3.98
CA ALA A 173 12.62 3.89 4.50
C ALA A 173 13.48 5.08 4.98
N TRP A 174 14.61 4.79 5.63
CA TRP A 174 15.60 5.78 6.02
C TRP A 174 16.29 6.40 4.79
N ALA A 175 16.72 5.56 3.84
CA ALA A 175 17.38 6.00 2.61
C ALA A 175 16.44 6.84 1.74
N ALA A 176 15.15 6.54 1.69
CA ALA A 176 14.15 7.32 0.96
C ALA A 176 14.07 8.77 1.46
N GLY A 177 14.37 9.02 2.75
CA GLY A 177 14.40 10.37 3.32
C GLY A 177 15.64 11.19 2.96
N HIS A 178 16.76 10.55 2.63
CA HIS A 178 18.05 11.22 2.38
C HIS A 178 18.45 11.18 0.89
N PHE A 179 18.16 10.07 0.21
CA PHE A 179 18.52 9.79 -1.17
C PHE A 179 17.31 9.19 -1.92
N PRO A 180 16.24 9.96 -2.14
CA PRO A 180 14.97 9.43 -2.64
C PRO A 180 15.13 8.66 -3.95
N ARG A 181 15.88 9.21 -4.93
CA ARG A 181 16.08 8.54 -6.22
C ARG A 181 16.87 7.24 -6.12
N THR A 182 17.95 7.22 -5.34
CA THR A 182 18.76 6.02 -5.12
C THR A 182 17.93 4.95 -4.42
N ALA A 183 17.17 5.32 -3.39
CA ALA A 183 16.25 4.42 -2.71
C ALA A 183 15.18 3.89 -3.67
N GLY A 184 14.62 4.73 -4.53
CA GLY A 184 13.66 4.33 -5.55
C GLY A 184 14.24 3.32 -6.55
N ALA A 185 15.44 3.57 -7.07
CA ALA A 185 16.14 2.67 -7.98
C ALA A 185 16.46 1.32 -7.31
N LEU A 186 16.99 1.33 -6.09
CA LEU A 186 17.27 0.12 -5.31
C LEU A 186 15.99 -0.69 -5.10
N LEU A 187 14.89 -0.03 -4.78
CA LEU A 187 13.62 -0.67 -4.50
C LEU A 187 13.02 -1.31 -5.75
N LEU A 188 13.11 -0.66 -6.92
CA LEU A 188 12.73 -1.28 -8.20
C LEU A 188 13.63 -2.46 -8.56
N LEU A 189 14.94 -2.34 -8.33
CA LEU A 189 15.89 -3.42 -8.56
C LEU A 189 15.60 -4.61 -7.63
N SER A 190 15.27 -4.38 -6.36
CA SER A 190 14.82 -5.41 -5.43
C SER A 190 13.52 -6.07 -5.88
N CYS A 191 12.56 -5.30 -6.40
CA CYS A 191 11.32 -5.88 -6.95
C CYS A 191 11.61 -6.79 -8.15
N ALA A 192 12.47 -6.34 -9.08
CA ALA A 192 12.88 -7.14 -10.22
C ALA A 192 13.63 -8.41 -9.77
N ALA A 193 14.56 -8.27 -8.82
CA ALA A 193 15.31 -9.39 -8.26
C ALA A 193 14.42 -10.38 -7.51
N LEU A 194 13.40 -9.93 -6.78
CA LEU A 194 12.43 -10.81 -6.12
C LEU A 194 11.55 -11.51 -7.15
N PHE A 195 11.04 -10.78 -8.14
CA PHE A 195 10.25 -11.36 -9.22
C PHE A 195 11.03 -12.46 -9.97
N VAL A 196 12.32 -12.21 -10.19
CA VAL A 196 13.24 -13.13 -10.86
C VAL A 196 13.69 -14.28 -9.98
N GLY A 197 14.20 -13.99 -8.79
CA GLY A 197 14.78 -14.94 -7.87
C GLY A 197 13.76 -15.90 -7.25
N LEU A 198 12.56 -15.41 -6.92
CA LEU A 198 11.47 -16.28 -6.45
C LEU A 198 10.87 -17.11 -7.59
N GLY A 199 11.29 -16.87 -8.83
CA GLY A 199 10.80 -17.57 -10.00
C GLY A 199 9.28 -17.51 -10.06
N PHE A 200 8.69 -16.31 -9.94
CA PHE A 200 7.23 -16.16 -9.93
C PHE A 200 6.57 -16.77 -11.18
N TRP A 201 7.29 -16.89 -12.30
CA TRP A 201 6.86 -17.62 -13.50
C TRP A 201 6.82 -19.15 -13.35
N ARG A 202 7.50 -19.73 -12.36
CA ARG A 202 7.52 -21.17 -12.04
C ARG A 202 6.45 -21.58 -11.04
N VAL A 203 5.90 -20.62 -10.29
CA VAL A 203 4.89 -20.90 -9.27
C VAL A 203 3.59 -21.32 -9.95
N ARG A 204 3.15 -22.57 -9.70
CA ARG A 204 1.88 -23.13 -10.21
C ARG A 204 0.67 -22.70 -9.37
N LEU A 205 0.56 -21.41 -9.07
CA LEU A 205 -0.66 -20.84 -8.49
C LEU A 205 -1.65 -20.46 -9.62
N GLY A 206 -2.93 -20.37 -9.28
CA GLY A 206 -3.94 -19.79 -10.17
C GLY A 206 -3.52 -18.38 -10.61
N LEU A 207 -3.80 -18.00 -11.85
CA LEU A 207 -3.34 -16.72 -12.42
C LEU A 207 -3.81 -15.52 -11.58
N ALA A 208 -5.05 -15.54 -11.11
CA ALA A 208 -5.62 -14.49 -10.27
C ALA A 208 -4.92 -14.41 -8.91
N VAL A 209 -4.65 -15.55 -8.27
CA VAL A 209 -3.90 -15.61 -7.01
C VAL A 209 -2.49 -15.05 -7.19
N THR A 210 -1.76 -15.48 -8.23
CA THR A 210 -0.42 -14.94 -8.53
C THR A 210 -0.46 -13.44 -8.77
N ALA A 211 -1.41 -12.96 -9.58
CA ALA A 211 -1.56 -11.54 -9.87
C ALA A 211 -1.90 -10.74 -8.61
N LEU A 212 -2.77 -11.26 -7.75
CA LEU A 212 -3.13 -10.65 -6.47
C LEU A 212 -1.93 -10.61 -5.52
N THR A 213 -1.15 -11.68 -5.42
CA THR A 213 0.08 -11.71 -4.61
C THR A 213 1.08 -10.66 -5.12
N VAL A 214 1.32 -10.60 -6.44
CA VAL A 214 2.23 -9.59 -7.02
C VAL A 214 1.69 -8.18 -6.75
N LEU A 215 0.40 -7.96 -6.92
CA LEU A 215 -0.24 -6.67 -6.67
C LEU A 215 -0.10 -6.23 -5.20
N LEU A 216 -0.39 -7.11 -4.24
CA LEU A 216 -0.39 -6.76 -2.82
C LEU A 216 1.02 -6.65 -2.23
N PHE A 217 1.96 -7.49 -2.69
CA PHE A 217 3.33 -7.51 -2.16
C PHE A 217 4.29 -6.63 -2.95
N LEU A 218 4.32 -6.74 -4.28
CA LEU A 218 5.24 -5.96 -5.11
C LEU A 218 4.64 -4.62 -5.53
N GLY A 219 3.32 -4.53 -5.72
CA GLY A 219 2.66 -3.28 -6.13
C GLY A 219 3.02 -2.07 -5.25
N PRO A 220 2.90 -2.12 -3.91
CA PRO A 220 3.23 -0.97 -3.06
C PRO A 220 4.70 -0.58 -3.14
N LEU A 221 5.57 -1.58 -3.29
CA LEU A 221 6.99 -1.38 -3.47
C LEU A 221 7.26 -0.70 -4.82
N LEU A 222 6.82 -1.28 -5.94
CA LEU A 222 6.97 -0.71 -7.28
C LEU A 222 6.47 0.74 -7.36
N ALA A 223 5.28 0.99 -6.82
CA ALA A 223 4.72 2.33 -6.79
C ALA A 223 5.55 3.31 -5.95
N SER A 224 6.03 2.88 -4.78
CA SER A 224 6.92 3.69 -3.95
C SER A 224 8.23 3.97 -4.67
N GLY A 225 8.81 2.99 -5.36
CA GLY A 225 10.03 3.13 -6.14
C GLY A 225 9.88 4.13 -7.29
N LEU A 226 8.79 4.01 -8.07
CA LEU A 226 8.46 4.95 -9.14
C LEU A 226 8.21 6.36 -8.60
N ALA A 227 7.45 6.50 -7.51
CA ALA A 227 7.16 7.78 -6.89
C ALA A 227 8.43 8.47 -6.38
N LEU A 228 9.36 7.71 -5.80
CA LEU A 228 10.66 8.21 -5.35
C LEU A 228 11.58 8.64 -6.49
N LEU A 229 11.57 7.92 -7.61
CA LEU A 229 12.32 8.31 -8.82
C LEU A 229 11.77 9.57 -9.47
N ALA A 230 10.43 9.70 -9.49
CA ALA A 230 9.74 10.87 -10.02
C ALA A 230 9.83 12.10 -9.10
N ALA A 231 10.30 11.95 -7.86
CA ALA A 231 10.44 13.06 -6.94
C ALA A 231 11.38 14.13 -7.53
N PRO A 232 11.00 15.43 -7.49
CA PRO A 232 11.88 16.52 -7.89
C PRO A 232 13.18 16.46 -7.08
N ARG A 233 14.32 16.67 -7.75
CA ARG A 233 15.59 16.93 -7.05
C ARG A 233 15.33 18.19 -6.23
N GLU A 234 15.43 18.12 -4.90
CA GLU A 234 15.42 19.33 -4.07
C GLU A 234 16.43 20.28 -4.72
N ARG A 235 15.92 21.40 -5.25
CA ARG A 235 16.76 22.39 -5.91
C ARG A 235 17.76 22.83 -4.86
N GLU A 236 19.05 22.67 -5.17
CA GLU A 236 20.09 23.43 -4.48
C GLU A 236 19.57 24.87 -4.36
N PRO A 237 19.60 25.47 -3.15
CA PRO A 237 19.18 26.85 -2.99
C PRO A 237 19.93 27.64 -4.04
N ALA A 238 19.18 28.34 -4.91
CA ALA A 238 19.78 29.16 -5.95
C ALA A 238 20.82 30.04 -5.26
N PRO A 239 22.07 30.08 -5.75
CA PRO A 239 23.10 30.90 -5.14
C PRO A 239 22.51 32.29 -4.99
N GLU A 240 22.46 32.79 -3.75
CA GLU A 240 21.98 34.13 -3.47
C GLU A 240 22.75 35.05 -4.41
N THR A 241 22.08 35.55 -5.44
CA THR A 241 22.68 36.50 -6.37
C THR A 241 22.92 37.74 -5.53
N GLY A 242 24.14 37.85 -5.01
CA GLY A 242 24.59 38.96 -4.19
C GLY A 242 24.31 40.25 -4.93
N GLY A 243 23.28 40.96 -4.49
CA GLY A 243 23.01 42.32 -4.92
C GLY A 243 24.10 43.20 -4.36
N THR A 244 25.13 43.46 -5.16
CA THR A 244 26.03 44.60 -4.96
C THR A 244 25.27 45.85 -5.38
N GLY A 245 24.74 46.57 -4.39
CA GLY A 245 24.31 47.96 -4.51
C GLY A 245 25.38 48.89 -3.95
#